data_AF-A0A348WPI6-F1
#
_entry.id   AF-A0A348WPI6-F1
#
_cell.length_a   1.000
_cell.length_b   1.000
_cell.length_c   1.000
_cell.angle_alpha   90.00
_cell.angle_beta   90.00
_cell.angle_gamma   90.00
#
_symmetry.space_group_name_H-M   'P 1'
#
loop_
_entity.id
_entity.type
_entity.pdbx_description
1 polymer ?
#
loop_
_entity_poly.entity_id
_entity_poly.type
_entity_poly.pdbx_seq_one_letter_code
_entity_poly.pdbx_strand_id
1 'polypeptide(L)'
;MKWWVYVLVVLIAGAILGPISAGNAGYLLINFAGYTIESTVIGLVVFLVIAILAFSIVIAAIRALLGKTRAGSQWFSRRKAKKLKQRERRAILAMLKHDYTSALVDFELLYKQQRSENLAALLAFTADRAGEPGKAKYWLDTAGSDFKSAVGFISMQSETQNNGDHQQLSIRHVESQLDRGELPPSQWAQTIELYKTEKRLDDLQPHLNQIQEQAKLSQQDYDQLVLSVYLQHFIRIAHNDAKALFKDWKSLSRTQRSTPSIRLAYAKALNYYGQHAACTKVVKKGLERGELNLNDCVNEHVLVGTDPNIIDWVQSHLKRKPNDSQYIRALAVLALGNKDYSLAQRALKKLSDLNACNKDDYIRMGDAYAALGDNRLAANAYKQALTAKAR
;
A
#
# COMPACT_ATOMS: atom_id res chain seq x y z
N MET A 1 3.80 -15.04 -57.03
CA MET A 1 3.39 -15.57 -58.33
C MET A 1 4.57 -16.31 -58.95
N LYS A 2 4.35 -17.54 -59.43
CA LYS A 2 5.41 -18.55 -59.60
C LYS A 2 6.11 -18.39 -60.96
N TRP A 3 6.98 -17.38 -61.11
CA TRP A 3 7.77 -17.17 -62.33
C TRP A 3 8.57 -18.41 -62.76
N TRP A 4 9.00 -19.22 -61.79
CA TRP A 4 9.62 -20.52 -61.99
C TRP A 4 8.79 -21.52 -62.79
N VAL A 5 7.45 -21.44 -62.78
CA VAL A 5 6.57 -22.32 -63.59
C VAL A 5 6.68 -21.99 -65.07
N TYR A 6 6.75 -20.70 -65.43
CA TYR A 6 6.96 -20.29 -66.83
C TYR A 6 8.34 -20.68 -67.33
N VAL A 7 9.37 -20.52 -66.48
CA VAL A 7 10.73 -20.99 -66.80
C VAL A 7 10.75 -22.50 -67.02
N LEU A 8 10.06 -23.27 -66.18
CA LEU A 8 9.93 -24.72 -66.33
C LEU A 8 9.21 -25.11 -67.62
N VAL A 9 8.11 -24.43 -67.98
CA VAL A 9 7.38 -24.68 -69.23
C VAL A 9 8.24 -24.38 -70.46
N VAL A 10 9.01 -23.29 -70.45
CA VAL A 10 9.94 -22.96 -71.53
C VAL A 10 11.07 -23.98 -71.64
N LEU A 11 11.59 -24.46 -70.50
CA LEU A 11 12.62 -25.50 -70.47
C LEU A 11 12.11 -26.85 -71.02
N ILE A 12 10.88 -27.23 -70.66
CA ILE A 12 10.23 -28.45 -71.17
C ILE A 12 9.96 -28.30 -72.67
N ALA A 13 9.47 -27.14 -73.13
CA ALA A 13 9.25 -26.87 -74.54
C ALA A 13 10.56 -26.93 -75.34
N GLY A 14 11.65 -26.37 -74.82
CA GLY A 14 12.98 -26.46 -75.44
C GLY A 14 13.54 -27.89 -75.46
N ALA A 15 13.34 -28.66 -74.39
CA ALA A 15 13.78 -30.05 -74.29
C ALA A 15 13.00 -31.00 -75.23
N ILE A 16 11.75 -30.67 -75.57
CA ILE A 16 10.93 -31.42 -76.53
C ILE A 16 11.26 -30.98 -77.97
N LEU A 17 11.33 -29.67 -78.23
CA LEU A 17 11.51 -29.12 -79.58
C LEU A 17 12.94 -29.27 -80.12
N GLY A 18 13.96 -29.18 -79.26
CA GLY A 18 15.37 -29.27 -79.66
C GLY A 18 15.72 -30.59 -80.37
N PRO A 19 15.39 -31.76 -79.79
CA PRO A 19 15.71 -33.05 -80.40
C PRO A 19 14.85 -33.45 -81.60
N ILE A 20 13.58 -32.99 -81.67
CA ILE A 20 12.71 -33.20 -82.84
C ILE A 20 13.33 -32.58 -84.09
N SER A 21 14.05 -31.46 -83.94
CA SER A 21 14.79 -30.81 -85.02
C SER A 21 16.09 -31.53 -85.43
N ALA A 22 16.56 -32.51 -84.63
CA ALA A 22 17.85 -33.19 -84.83
C ALA A 22 17.74 -34.62 -85.40
N GLY A 23 16.53 -35.10 -85.71
CA GLY A 23 16.30 -36.32 -86.49
C GLY A 23 16.63 -37.66 -85.81
N ASN A 24 17.18 -37.69 -84.60
CA ASN A 24 17.52 -38.90 -83.85
C ASN A 24 16.81 -38.93 -82.50
N ALA A 25 15.57 -39.44 -82.48
CA ALA A 25 14.89 -39.77 -81.24
C ALA A 25 15.46 -41.10 -80.71
N GLY A 26 16.41 -41.03 -79.78
CA GLY A 26 16.99 -42.23 -79.15
C GLY A 26 15.90 -43.23 -78.69
N TYR A 27 16.12 -44.52 -78.97
CA TYR A 27 15.19 -45.62 -78.70
C TYR A 27 15.51 -46.24 -77.33
N LEU A 28 14.48 -46.43 -76.50
CA LEU A 28 14.60 -47.04 -75.19
C LEU A 28 13.60 -48.19 -75.08
N LEU A 29 14.12 -49.41 -74.94
CA LEU A 29 13.33 -50.59 -74.66
C LEU A 29 13.60 -51.02 -73.22
N ILE A 30 12.58 -50.91 -72.38
CA ILE A 30 12.63 -51.39 -71.00
C ILE A 30 11.85 -52.70 -70.95
N ASN A 31 12.56 -53.79 -70.66
CA ASN A 31 11.95 -55.09 -70.39
C ASN A 31 12.01 -55.35 -68.88
N PHE A 32 10.84 -55.49 -68.26
CA PHE A 32 10.74 -55.80 -66.83
C PHE A 32 9.64 -56.84 -66.62
N ALA A 33 10.01 -57.98 -66.02
CA ALA A 33 9.09 -59.08 -65.68
C ALA A 33 8.17 -59.55 -66.82
N GLY A 34 8.68 -59.64 -68.05
CA GLY A 34 7.93 -60.11 -69.23
C GLY A 34 7.10 -59.03 -69.94
N TYR A 35 7.10 -57.79 -69.43
CA TYR A 35 6.50 -56.64 -70.11
C TYR A 35 7.57 -55.83 -70.83
N THR A 36 7.40 -55.66 -72.14
CA THR A 36 8.25 -54.81 -72.98
C THR A 36 7.55 -53.49 -73.20
N ILE A 37 8.13 -52.40 -72.70
CA ILE A 37 7.67 -51.04 -72.97
C ILE A 37 8.65 -50.39 -73.92
N GLU A 38 8.18 -50.12 -75.14
CA GLU A 38 8.93 -49.40 -76.17
C GLU A 38 8.60 -47.91 -76.09
N SER A 39 9.59 -47.09 -75.81
CA SER A 39 9.41 -45.64 -75.77
C SER A 39 10.63 -44.92 -76.33
N THR A 40 10.42 -43.68 -76.77
CA THR A 40 11.55 -42.81 -77.07
C THR A 40 12.14 -42.27 -75.77
N VAL A 41 13.44 -42.02 -75.74
CA VAL A 41 14.12 -41.38 -74.59
C VAL A 41 13.41 -40.07 -74.19
N ILE A 42 12.90 -39.34 -75.19
CA ILE A 42 12.14 -38.10 -75.00
C ILE A 42 10.80 -38.39 -74.30
N GLY A 43 10.08 -39.42 -74.73
CA GLY A 43 8.82 -39.85 -74.10
C GLY A 43 9.00 -40.18 -72.63
N LEU A 44 10.08 -40.87 -72.27
CA LEU A 44 10.40 -41.18 -70.87
C LEU A 44 10.67 -39.90 -70.06
N VAL A 45 11.48 -38.97 -70.57
CA VAL A 45 11.80 -37.71 -69.87
C VAL A 45 10.54 -36.86 -69.67
N VAL A 46 9.69 -36.74 -70.68
CA VAL A 46 8.41 -36.04 -70.58
C VAL A 46 7.51 -36.69 -69.53
N PHE A 47 7.40 -38.02 -69.54
CA PHE A 47 6.64 -38.76 -68.54
C PHE A 47 7.16 -38.53 -67.12
N LEU A 48 8.49 -38.53 -66.93
CA LEU A 48 9.13 -38.30 -65.63
C LEU A 48 8.84 -36.89 -65.10
N VAL A 49 8.91 -35.88 -65.97
CA VAL A 49 8.58 -34.49 -65.61
C VAL A 49 7.10 -34.36 -65.23
N ILE A 50 6.20 -34.98 -65.99
CA ILE A 50 4.76 -35.00 -65.66
C ILE A 50 4.51 -35.71 -64.33
N ALA A 51 5.17 -36.84 -64.09
CA ALA A 51 5.06 -37.59 -62.84
C ALA A 51 5.54 -36.77 -61.62
N ILE A 52 6.68 -36.07 -61.74
CA ILE A 52 7.19 -35.18 -60.68
C ILE A 52 6.21 -34.04 -60.42
N LEU A 53 5.64 -33.44 -61.48
CA LEU A 53 4.66 -32.37 -61.35
C LEU A 53 3.38 -32.87 -60.65
N ALA A 54 2.84 -34.02 -61.07
CA ALA A 54 1.68 -34.64 -60.46
C ALA A 54 1.93 -34.97 -58.98
N PHE A 55 3.08 -35.57 -58.65
CA PHE A 55 3.46 -35.89 -57.28
C PHE A 55 3.59 -34.62 -56.41
N SER A 56 4.15 -33.55 -56.97
CA SER A 56 4.26 -32.25 -56.28
C SER A 56 2.89 -31.64 -55.97
N ILE A 57 1.92 -31.77 -56.89
CA ILE A 57 0.54 -31.33 -56.68
C ILE A 57 -0.14 -32.14 -55.57
N VAL A 58 0.04 -33.46 -55.56
CA VAL A 58 -0.50 -34.34 -54.51
C VAL A 58 0.08 -33.97 -53.13
N ILE A 59 1.39 -33.77 -53.02
CA ILE A 59 2.02 -33.32 -51.77
C ILE A 59 1.47 -31.95 -51.34
N ALA A 60 1.32 -31.01 -52.28
CA ALA A 60 0.77 -29.70 -51.98
C ALA A 60 -0.68 -29.79 -51.47
N ALA A 61 -1.50 -30.66 -52.07
CA ALA A 61 -2.88 -30.90 -51.64
C ALA A 61 -2.95 -31.50 -50.22
N ILE A 62 -2.10 -32.49 -49.91
CA ILE A 62 -2.00 -33.10 -48.58
C ILE A 62 -1.57 -32.05 -47.54
N ARG A 63 -0.54 -31.24 -47.85
CA ARG A 63 -0.09 -30.15 -46.95
C ARG A 63 -1.15 -29.07 -46.75
N ALA A 64 -1.94 -28.74 -47.77
CA ALA A 64 -3.03 -27.76 -47.66
C ALA A 64 -4.18 -28.25 -46.76
N LEU A 65 -4.52 -29.54 -46.85
CA LEU A 65 -5.51 -30.18 -45.98
C LEU A 65 -5.03 -30.24 -44.52
N LEU A 66 -3.77 -30.63 -44.28
CA LEU A 66 -3.16 -30.67 -42.93
C LEU A 66 -2.81 -29.27 -42.38
N GLY A 67 -2.59 -28.27 -43.23
CA GLY A 67 -2.33 -26.89 -42.80
C GLY A 67 -3.57 -26.20 -42.22
N LYS A 68 -4.77 -26.54 -42.73
CA LYS A 68 -6.05 -26.01 -42.22
C LYS A 68 -6.37 -26.49 -40.79
N THR A 69 -5.86 -27.65 -40.35
CA THR A 69 -6.10 -28.15 -38.98
C THR A 69 -5.26 -27.42 -37.92
N ARG A 70 -4.07 -26.91 -38.24
CA ARG A 70 -3.28 -26.06 -37.32
C ARG A 70 -3.93 -24.69 -37.09
N ALA A 71 -4.47 -24.06 -38.14
CA ALA A 71 -5.23 -22.82 -38.02
C ALA A 71 -6.55 -23.02 -37.26
N GLY A 72 -7.23 -24.16 -37.47
CA GLY A 72 -8.43 -24.56 -36.73
C GLY A 72 -8.18 -24.80 -35.24
N SER A 73 -7.08 -25.46 -34.88
CA SER A 73 -6.66 -25.69 -33.49
C SER A 73 -6.36 -24.37 -32.76
N GLN A 74 -5.66 -23.44 -33.42
CA GLN A 74 -5.35 -22.13 -32.83
C GLN A 74 -6.60 -21.25 -32.70
N TRP A 75 -7.54 -21.30 -33.64
CA TRP A 75 -8.82 -20.60 -33.55
C TRP A 75 -9.71 -21.18 -32.44
N PHE A 76 -9.77 -22.51 -32.31
CA PHE A 76 -10.53 -23.17 -31.25
C PHE A 76 -9.94 -22.87 -29.86
N SER A 77 -8.61 -22.90 -29.73
CA SER A 77 -7.89 -22.52 -28.51
C SER A 77 -8.18 -21.06 -28.11
N ARG A 78 -8.10 -20.11 -29.06
CA ARG A 78 -8.43 -18.69 -28.82
C ARG A 78 -9.89 -18.51 -28.41
N ARG A 79 -10.82 -19.24 -29.02
CA ARG A 79 -12.25 -19.16 -28.68
C ARG A 79 -12.53 -19.73 -27.30
N LYS A 80 -11.87 -20.83 -26.91
CA LYS A 80 -11.95 -21.41 -25.57
C LYS A 80 -11.39 -20.44 -24.51
N ALA A 81 -10.22 -19.86 -24.76
CA ALA A 81 -9.61 -18.87 -23.87
C ALA A 81 -10.50 -17.63 -23.69
N LYS A 82 -11.11 -17.12 -24.77
CA LYS A 82 -12.06 -15.99 -24.70
C LYS A 82 -13.29 -16.33 -23.84
N LYS A 83 -13.84 -17.54 -23.98
CA LYS A 83 -14.98 -18.00 -23.15
C LYS A 83 -14.60 -18.13 -21.67
N LEU A 84 -13.42 -18.66 -21.37
CA LEU A 84 -12.91 -18.76 -19.99
C LEU A 84 -12.78 -17.38 -19.34
N LYS A 85 -12.16 -16.43 -20.04
CA LYS A 85 -12.01 -15.05 -19.55
C LYS A 85 -13.36 -14.34 -19.36
N GLN A 86 -14.33 -14.62 -20.21
CA GLN A 86 -15.69 -14.09 -20.04
C GLN A 86 -16.39 -14.66 -18.80
N ARG A 87 -16.19 -15.95 -18.50
CA ARG A 87 -16.73 -16.60 -17.30
C ARG A 87 -16.05 -16.08 -16.03
N GLU A 88 -14.73 -15.98 -16.03
CA GLU A 88 -13.97 -15.35 -14.93
C GLU A 88 -14.49 -13.94 -14.63
N ARG A 89 -14.65 -13.12 -15.67
CA ARG A 89 -15.20 -11.77 -15.51
C ARG A 89 -16.60 -11.78 -14.92
N ARG A 90 -17.45 -12.73 -15.32
CA ARG A 90 -18.81 -12.87 -14.80
C ARG A 90 -18.82 -13.29 -13.33
N ALA A 91 -17.99 -14.28 -12.97
CA ALA A 91 -17.85 -14.75 -11.58
C ALA A 91 -17.38 -13.63 -10.65
N ILE A 92 -16.33 -12.88 -11.06
CA ILE A 92 -15.84 -11.71 -10.31
C ILE A 92 -16.93 -10.65 -10.18
N LEU A 93 -17.69 -10.37 -11.25
CA LEU A 93 -18.75 -9.38 -11.22
C LEU A 93 -19.92 -9.80 -10.30
N ALA A 94 -20.29 -11.09 -10.30
CA ALA A 94 -21.26 -11.64 -9.35
C ALA A 94 -20.77 -11.51 -7.90
N MET A 95 -19.49 -11.83 -7.65
CA MET A 95 -18.85 -11.67 -6.34
C MET A 95 -18.86 -10.21 -5.85
N LEU A 96 -18.57 -9.24 -6.74
CA LEU A 96 -18.64 -7.81 -6.42
C LEU A 96 -20.07 -7.31 -6.17
N LYS A 97 -21.06 -7.97 -6.78
CA LYS A 97 -22.50 -7.71 -6.54
C LYS A 97 -23.05 -8.44 -5.31
N HIS A 98 -22.20 -9.12 -4.55
CA HIS A 98 -22.59 -9.95 -3.40
C HIS A 98 -23.50 -11.14 -3.75
N ASP A 99 -23.58 -11.53 -5.02
CA ASP A 99 -24.22 -12.78 -5.46
C ASP A 99 -23.17 -13.90 -5.44
N TYR A 100 -22.81 -14.31 -4.24
CA TYR A 100 -21.79 -15.34 -4.01
C TYR A 100 -22.23 -16.72 -4.48
N THR A 101 -23.53 -17.00 -4.48
CA THR A 101 -24.12 -18.25 -5.00
C THR A 101 -23.85 -18.43 -6.49
N SER A 102 -24.11 -17.40 -7.31
CA SER A 102 -23.82 -17.46 -8.74
C SER A 102 -22.32 -17.44 -9.02
N ALA A 103 -21.55 -16.65 -8.25
CA ALA A 103 -20.10 -16.59 -8.38
C ALA A 103 -19.44 -17.95 -8.12
N LEU A 104 -19.89 -18.67 -7.08
CA LEU A 104 -19.38 -19.99 -6.71
C LEU A 104 -19.54 -20.99 -7.86
N VAL A 105 -20.72 -21.06 -8.47
CA VAL A 105 -20.99 -21.97 -9.61
C VAL A 105 -20.08 -21.66 -10.80
N ASP A 106 -19.93 -20.39 -11.16
CA ASP A 106 -19.08 -20.00 -12.28
C ASP A 106 -17.59 -20.25 -11.99
N PHE A 107 -17.12 -20.03 -10.75
CA PHE A 107 -15.76 -20.35 -10.34
C PHE A 107 -15.50 -21.86 -10.30
N GLU A 108 -16.44 -22.70 -9.86
CA GLU A 108 -16.27 -24.16 -9.84
C GLU A 108 -16.15 -24.72 -11.27
N LEU A 109 -16.96 -24.20 -12.19
CA LEU A 109 -16.88 -24.54 -13.61
C LEU A 109 -15.57 -24.05 -14.24
N LEU A 110 -15.05 -22.90 -13.79
CA LEU A 110 -13.76 -22.38 -14.21
C LEU A 110 -12.61 -23.25 -13.69
N TYR A 111 -12.67 -23.70 -12.43
CA TYR A 111 -11.70 -24.60 -11.81
C TYR A 111 -11.59 -25.94 -12.54
N LYS A 112 -12.74 -26.51 -12.95
CA LYS A 112 -12.78 -27.75 -13.76
C LYS A 112 -12.01 -27.63 -15.07
N GLN A 113 -11.91 -26.42 -15.64
CA GLN A 113 -11.18 -26.18 -16.89
C GLN A 113 -9.76 -25.69 -16.67
N GLN A 114 -9.49 -24.98 -15.58
CA GLN A 114 -8.19 -24.41 -15.22
C GLN A 114 -7.99 -24.52 -13.71
N ARG A 115 -7.30 -25.58 -13.29
CA ARG A 115 -6.93 -25.77 -11.89
C ARG A 115 -5.82 -24.81 -11.51
N SER A 116 -6.03 -24.01 -10.48
CA SER A 116 -4.99 -23.18 -9.87
C SER A 116 -5.28 -22.98 -8.38
N GLU A 117 -4.22 -22.84 -7.59
CA GLU A 117 -4.31 -22.59 -6.15
C GLU A 117 -5.01 -21.26 -5.87
N ASN A 118 -4.69 -20.20 -6.63
CA ASN A 118 -5.36 -18.90 -6.55
C ASN A 118 -6.89 -19.01 -6.75
N LEU A 119 -7.32 -19.85 -7.69
CA LEU A 119 -8.75 -20.02 -7.96
C LEU A 119 -9.43 -20.89 -6.90
N ALA A 120 -8.71 -21.86 -6.31
CA ALA A 120 -9.18 -22.58 -5.14
C ALA A 120 -9.33 -21.64 -3.92
N ALA A 121 -8.41 -20.69 -3.71
CA ALA A 121 -8.54 -19.68 -2.66
C ALA A 121 -9.75 -18.76 -2.87
N LEU A 122 -10.01 -18.33 -4.11
CA LEU A 122 -11.23 -17.58 -4.46
C LEU A 122 -12.50 -18.40 -4.26
N LEU A 123 -12.46 -19.69 -4.56
CA LEU A 123 -13.56 -20.63 -4.30
C LEU A 123 -13.82 -20.81 -2.81
N ALA A 124 -12.77 -20.90 -2.00
CA ALA A 124 -12.89 -20.97 -0.54
C ALA A 124 -13.59 -19.74 0.01
N PHE A 125 -13.13 -18.55 -0.39
CA PHE A 125 -13.73 -17.28 -0.01
C PHE A 125 -15.19 -17.13 -0.48
N THR A 126 -15.48 -17.47 -1.73
CA THR A 126 -16.85 -17.36 -2.27
C THR A 126 -17.81 -18.37 -1.66
N ALA A 127 -17.37 -19.58 -1.35
CA ALA A 127 -18.17 -20.59 -0.67
C ALA A 127 -18.51 -20.17 0.76
N ASP A 128 -17.54 -19.60 1.47
CA ASP A 128 -17.74 -19.06 2.82
C ASP A 128 -18.81 -17.95 2.80
N ARG A 129 -18.68 -17.00 1.88
CA ARG A 129 -19.65 -15.89 1.70
C ARG A 129 -21.01 -16.34 1.20
N ALA A 130 -21.09 -17.48 0.50
CA ALA A 130 -22.34 -18.11 0.09
C ALA A 130 -23.04 -18.89 1.23
N GLY A 131 -22.42 -19.00 2.42
CA GLY A 131 -22.97 -19.73 3.56
C GLY A 131 -22.73 -21.24 3.48
N GLU A 132 -21.69 -21.68 2.77
CA GLU A 132 -21.39 -23.10 2.51
C GLU A 132 -20.03 -23.49 3.14
N PRO A 133 -19.93 -23.55 4.49
CA PRO A 133 -18.66 -23.70 5.21
C PRO A 133 -17.94 -25.03 4.89
N GLY A 134 -18.70 -26.08 4.57
CA GLY A 134 -18.13 -27.37 4.15
C GLY A 134 -17.35 -27.26 2.83
N LYS A 135 -17.90 -26.52 1.85
CA LYS A 135 -17.22 -26.26 0.57
C LYS A 135 -16.06 -25.29 0.77
N ALA A 136 -16.22 -24.28 1.63
CA ALA A 136 -15.15 -23.34 1.96
C ALA A 136 -13.91 -24.07 2.49
N LYS A 137 -14.10 -24.97 3.47
CA LYS A 137 -13.00 -25.77 4.02
C LYS A 137 -12.32 -26.66 2.97
N TYR A 138 -13.11 -27.36 2.15
CA TYR A 138 -12.57 -28.19 1.07
C TYR A 138 -11.69 -27.39 0.10
N TRP A 139 -12.16 -26.22 -0.33
CA TRP A 139 -11.42 -25.36 -1.26
C TRP A 139 -10.21 -24.69 -0.60
N LEU A 140 -10.29 -24.36 0.69
CA LEU A 140 -9.18 -23.84 1.48
C LEU A 140 -8.05 -24.86 1.59
N ASP A 141 -8.38 -26.12 1.88
CA ASP A 141 -7.40 -27.21 1.93
C ASP A 141 -6.82 -27.50 0.55
N THR A 142 -7.59 -27.30 -0.52
CA THR A 142 -7.13 -27.41 -1.92
C THR A 142 -6.21 -26.25 -2.34
N ALA A 143 -6.36 -25.06 -1.77
CA ALA A 143 -5.54 -23.88 -2.08
C ALA A 143 -4.14 -23.94 -1.46
N GLY A 144 -3.95 -24.73 -0.40
CA GLY A 144 -2.68 -24.86 0.31
C GLY A 144 -2.53 -23.94 1.52
N SER A 145 -1.46 -24.13 2.29
CA SER A 145 -1.21 -23.43 3.57
C SER A 145 -1.06 -21.92 3.43
N ASP A 146 -0.47 -21.47 2.33
CA ASP A 146 -0.10 -20.06 2.10
C ASP A 146 -1.33 -19.15 2.03
N PHE A 147 -2.49 -19.70 1.66
CA PHE A 147 -3.76 -18.98 1.57
C PHE A 147 -4.65 -19.13 2.80
N LYS A 148 -4.33 -20.02 3.76
CA LYS A 148 -5.15 -20.25 4.95
C LYS A 148 -5.29 -19.00 5.81
N SER A 149 -4.19 -18.27 6.01
CA SER A 149 -4.17 -17.02 6.78
C SER A 149 -4.97 -15.92 6.08
N ALA A 150 -4.78 -15.76 4.76
CA ALA A 150 -5.46 -14.74 3.98
C ALA A 150 -6.97 -14.97 3.89
N VAL A 151 -7.42 -16.19 3.58
CA VAL A 151 -8.85 -16.51 3.48
C VAL A 151 -9.51 -16.46 4.86
N GLY A 152 -8.87 -17.03 5.90
CA GLY A 152 -9.37 -16.96 7.28
C GLY A 152 -9.57 -15.53 7.79
N PHE A 153 -8.66 -14.62 7.43
CA PHE A 153 -8.79 -13.20 7.73
C PHE A 153 -10.01 -12.55 7.05
N ILE A 154 -10.23 -12.81 5.75
CA ILE A 154 -11.35 -12.19 5.01
C ILE A 154 -12.69 -12.80 5.46
N SER A 155 -12.73 -14.08 5.80
CA SER A 155 -13.88 -14.77 6.40
C SER A 155 -14.26 -14.15 7.76
N MET A 156 -13.28 -13.96 8.64
CA MET A 156 -13.47 -13.27 9.92
C MET A 156 -13.98 -11.83 9.71
N GLN A 157 -13.47 -11.11 8.71
CA GLN A 157 -13.94 -9.76 8.38
C GLN A 157 -15.42 -9.72 7.90
N SER A 158 -15.90 -10.75 7.20
CA SER A 158 -17.32 -10.86 6.80
C SER A 158 -18.24 -10.96 7.99
N GLU A 159 -17.90 -11.87 8.90
CA GLU A 159 -18.70 -12.18 10.06
C GLU A 159 -18.84 -10.93 10.93
N THR A 160 -17.75 -10.14 11.03
CA THR A 160 -17.76 -8.82 11.70
C THR A 160 -18.54 -7.71 10.98
N GLN A 161 -18.88 -7.86 9.69
CA GLN A 161 -19.71 -6.88 8.96
C GLN A 161 -21.19 -7.27 8.93
N ASN A 162 -21.51 -8.56 8.92
CA ASN A 162 -22.90 -9.06 8.87
C ASN A 162 -23.55 -9.17 10.25
N ASN A 163 -22.78 -9.48 11.29
CA ASN A 163 -23.24 -9.29 12.66
C ASN A 163 -22.86 -7.87 13.07
N GLY A 164 -23.85 -7.00 13.28
CA GLY A 164 -23.65 -5.61 13.75
C GLY A 164 -22.99 -5.47 15.13
N ASP A 165 -22.44 -6.56 15.66
CA ASP A 165 -21.52 -6.57 16.77
C ASP A 165 -20.11 -6.54 16.20
N HIS A 166 -19.48 -5.37 16.26
CA HIS A 166 -18.02 -5.28 16.23
C HIS A 166 -17.48 -6.35 17.17
N GLN A 167 -16.96 -7.45 16.63
CA GLN A 167 -16.20 -8.39 17.45
C GLN A 167 -14.97 -7.60 17.90
N GLN A 168 -15.08 -7.03 19.10
CA GLN A 168 -14.04 -6.24 19.72
C GLN A 168 -12.77 -7.09 19.59
N LEU A 169 -11.77 -6.57 18.88
CA LEU A 169 -10.45 -7.16 18.90
C LEU A 169 -10.05 -7.25 20.37
N SER A 170 -10.10 -8.45 20.94
CA SER A 170 -9.66 -8.64 22.31
C SER A 170 -8.16 -8.38 22.34
N ILE A 171 -7.67 -7.66 23.36
CA ILE A 171 -6.25 -7.33 23.47
C ILE A 171 -5.37 -8.59 23.41
N ARG A 172 -5.83 -9.71 23.98
CA ARG A 172 -5.14 -11.01 23.93
C ARG A 172 -4.96 -11.55 22.51
N HIS A 173 -5.95 -11.34 21.64
CA HIS A 173 -5.85 -11.79 20.26
C HIS A 173 -4.80 -10.98 19.50
N VAL A 174 -4.81 -9.67 19.68
CA VAL A 174 -3.85 -8.74 19.07
C VAL A 174 -2.43 -8.99 19.59
N GLU A 175 -2.26 -9.16 20.91
CA GLU A 175 -0.97 -9.53 21.52
C GLU A 175 -0.41 -10.81 20.88
N SER A 176 -1.23 -11.85 20.70
CA SER A 176 -0.78 -13.09 20.06
C SER A 176 -0.31 -12.90 18.60
N GLN A 177 -0.86 -11.91 17.89
CA GLN A 177 -0.50 -11.60 16.51
C GLN A 177 0.74 -10.73 16.44
N LEU A 178 0.89 -9.79 17.38
CA LEU A 178 2.08 -8.95 17.54
C LEU A 178 3.30 -9.80 17.89
N ASP A 179 3.18 -10.75 18.82
CA ASP A 179 4.25 -11.67 19.21
C ASP A 179 4.75 -12.52 18.04
N ARG A 180 3.84 -12.90 17.13
CA ARG A 180 4.17 -13.65 15.91
C ARG A 180 4.63 -12.77 14.75
N GLY A 181 4.48 -11.44 14.85
CA GLY A 181 4.76 -10.51 13.76
C GLY A 181 3.79 -10.64 12.57
N GLU A 182 2.61 -11.20 12.80
CA GLU A 182 1.61 -11.54 11.77
C GLU A 182 0.46 -10.52 11.70
N LEU A 183 0.57 -9.37 12.37
CA LEU A 183 -0.50 -8.37 12.39
C LEU A 183 -0.69 -7.76 10.99
N PRO A 184 -1.88 -7.90 10.37
CA PRO A 184 -2.12 -7.34 9.03
C PRO A 184 -2.09 -5.81 9.04
N PRO A 185 -1.57 -5.16 7.98
CA PRO A 185 -1.51 -3.70 7.88
C PRO A 185 -2.83 -2.96 8.16
N SER A 186 -3.96 -3.56 7.78
CA SER A 186 -5.30 -3.00 7.99
C SER A 186 -5.77 -2.99 9.44
N GLN A 187 -5.15 -3.78 10.33
CA GLN A 187 -5.52 -3.87 11.74
C GLN A 187 -4.76 -2.89 12.64
N TRP A 188 -3.69 -2.24 12.16
CA TRP A 188 -2.91 -1.32 12.99
C TRP A 188 -3.71 -0.16 13.54
N ALA A 189 -4.60 0.44 12.74
CA ALA A 189 -5.45 1.54 13.20
C ALA A 189 -6.35 1.10 14.36
N GLN A 190 -6.99 -0.07 14.24
CA GLN A 190 -7.85 -0.62 15.29
C GLN A 190 -7.04 -1.05 16.52
N THR A 191 -5.84 -1.58 16.31
CA THR A 191 -4.90 -1.95 17.38
C THR A 191 -4.47 -0.73 18.18
N ILE A 192 -4.09 0.36 17.52
CA ILE A 192 -3.69 1.61 18.19
C ILE A 192 -4.86 2.15 19.03
N GLU A 193 -6.07 2.19 18.48
CA GLU A 193 -7.26 2.67 19.21
C GLU A 193 -7.64 1.75 20.39
N LEU A 194 -7.47 0.43 20.24
CA LEU A 194 -7.66 -0.53 21.33
C LEU A 194 -6.66 -0.24 22.48
N TYR A 195 -5.36 -0.11 22.17
CA TYR A 195 -4.33 0.17 23.16
C TYR A 195 -4.49 1.56 23.82
N LYS A 196 -5.02 2.55 23.09
CA LYS A 196 -5.45 3.84 23.66
C LYS A 196 -6.57 3.66 24.70
N THR A 197 -7.60 2.89 24.34
CA THR A 197 -8.78 2.67 25.19
C THR A 197 -8.41 1.91 26.47
N GLU A 198 -7.57 0.89 26.34
CA GLU A 198 -7.07 0.08 27.46
C GLU A 198 -6.00 0.79 28.30
N LYS A 199 -5.57 1.99 27.91
CA LYS A 199 -4.46 2.73 28.54
C LYS A 199 -3.20 1.88 28.65
N ARG A 200 -2.82 1.21 27.56
CA ARG A 200 -1.62 0.36 27.47
C ARG A 200 -0.72 0.75 26.29
N LEU A 201 -0.81 1.99 25.81
CA LEU A 201 -0.06 2.47 24.63
C LEU A 201 1.45 2.24 24.73
N ASP A 202 2.01 2.31 25.94
CA ASP A 202 3.43 2.06 26.20
C ASP A 202 3.88 0.65 25.79
N ASP A 203 2.98 -0.34 25.83
CA ASP A 203 3.28 -1.70 25.37
C ASP A 203 3.51 -1.76 23.84
N LEU A 204 3.12 -0.73 23.07
CA LEU A 204 3.42 -0.62 21.64
C LEU A 204 4.84 -0.10 21.34
N GLN A 205 5.62 0.28 22.36
CA GLN A 205 6.98 0.81 22.17
C GLN A 205 7.89 -0.12 21.33
N PRO A 206 7.91 -1.45 21.50
CA PRO A 206 8.73 -2.35 20.68
C PRO A 206 8.28 -2.42 19.22
N HIS A 207 7.02 -2.08 18.95
CA HIS A 207 6.38 -2.22 17.64
C HIS A 207 6.36 -0.93 16.81
N LEU A 208 6.93 0.18 17.32
CA LEU A 208 6.90 1.48 16.64
C LEU A 208 7.46 1.42 15.21
N ASN A 209 8.54 0.67 14.97
CA ASN A 209 9.11 0.51 13.62
C ASN A 209 8.13 -0.23 12.69
N GLN A 210 7.49 -1.30 13.17
CA GLN A 210 6.48 -2.05 12.40
C GLN A 210 5.27 -1.16 12.08
N ILE A 211 4.82 -0.35 13.05
CA ILE A 211 3.74 0.62 12.86
C ILE A 211 4.10 1.63 11.77
N GLN A 212 5.33 2.18 11.81
CA GLN A 212 5.79 3.14 10.81
C GLN A 212 5.76 2.55 9.39
N GLU A 213 6.17 1.30 9.22
CA GLU A 213 6.26 0.64 7.92
C GLU A 213 4.90 0.15 7.40
N GLN A 214 4.04 -0.37 8.29
CA GLN A 214 2.86 -1.12 7.88
C GLN A 214 1.54 -0.35 8.04
N ALA A 215 1.41 0.52 9.05
CA ALA A 215 0.15 1.19 9.38
C ALA A 215 -0.21 2.32 8.40
N LYS A 216 0.71 2.73 7.52
CA LYS A 216 0.54 3.81 6.53
C LYS A 216 0.07 5.13 7.17
N LEU A 217 0.53 5.43 8.38
CA LEU A 217 0.25 6.68 9.06
C LEU A 217 0.94 7.85 8.36
N SER A 218 0.36 9.05 8.46
CA SER A 218 1.10 10.26 8.12
C SER A 218 2.27 10.45 9.09
N GLN A 219 3.34 11.13 8.67
CA GLN A 219 4.47 11.39 9.55
C GLN A 219 4.04 12.13 10.84
N GLN A 220 3.10 13.07 10.71
CA GLN A 220 2.56 13.82 11.84
C GLN A 220 1.79 12.92 12.82
N ASP A 221 0.93 12.01 12.31
CA ASP A 221 0.18 11.08 13.16
C ASP A 221 1.11 10.08 13.86
N TYR A 222 2.14 9.62 13.15
CA TYR A 222 3.17 8.76 13.72
C TYR A 222 3.96 9.47 14.82
N ASP A 223 4.39 10.71 14.58
CA ASP A 223 5.12 11.50 15.58
C ASP A 223 4.28 11.75 16.84
N GLN A 224 2.97 11.98 16.69
CA GLN A 224 2.01 12.11 17.80
C GLN A 224 1.77 10.79 18.53
N LEU A 225 1.73 9.66 17.81
CA LEU A 225 1.68 8.33 18.42
C LEU A 225 2.94 8.06 19.24
N VAL A 226 4.14 8.29 18.68
CA VAL A 226 5.41 8.13 19.40
C VAL A 226 5.43 8.98 20.67
N LEU A 227 4.99 10.24 20.59
CA LEU A 227 4.88 11.11 21.76
C LEU A 227 3.96 10.48 22.82
N SER A 228 2.78 10.00 22.41
CA SER A 228 1.78 9.43 23.32
C SER A 228 2.28 8.14 23.99
N VAL A 229 2.90 7.25 23.22
CA VAL A 229 3.50 5.98 23.69
C VAL A 229 4.57 6.25 24.75
N TYR A 230 5.54 7.12 24.44
CA TYR A 230 6.61 7.44 25.39
C TYR A 230 6.12 8.26 26.59
N LEU A 231 5.12 9.14 26.41
CA LEU A 231 4.54 9.90 27.50
C LEU A 231 3.90 8.97 28.53
N GLN A 232 3.13 7.99 28.07
CA GLN A 232 2.53 7.00 28.95
C GLN A 232 3.59 6.18 29.68
N HIS A 233 4.63 5.71 28.96
CA HIS A 233 5.76 5.00 29.55
C HIS A 233 6.46 5.81 30.66
N PHE A 234 6.80 7.07 30.37
CA PHE A 234 7.44 7.95 31.35
C PHE A 234 6.54 8.25 32.54
N ILE A 235 5.23 8.45 32.34
CA ILE A 235 4.28 8.64 33.43
C ILE A 235 4.22 7.38 34.32
N ARG A 236 4.17 6.18 33.73
CA ARG A 236 4.16 4.90 34.45
C ARG A 236 5.41 4.72 35.31
N ILE A 237 6.59 5.05 34.78
CA ILE A 237 7.86 4.95 35.52
C ILE A 237 7.93 5.99 36.65
N ALA A 238 7.56 7.23 36.34
CA ALA A 238 7.65 8.35 37.28
C ALA A 238 6.66 8.25 38.44
N HIS A 239 5.58 7.47 38.29
CA HIS A 239 4.62 7.19 39.36
C HIS A 239 5.31 6.62 40.61
N ASN A 240 6.37 5.84 40.43
CA ASN A 240 7.06 5.18 41.55
C ASN A 240 8.18 6.04 42.14
N ASP A 241 8.95 6.75 41.30
CA ASP A 241 10.02 7.67 41.74
C ASP A 241 10.45 8.60 40.58
N ALA A 242 10.59 9.90 40.86
CA ALA A 242 11.18 10.86 39.92
C ALA A 242 12.62 10.48 39.54
N LYS A 243 13.40 9.84 40.43
CA LYS A 243 14.76 9.35 40.12
C LYS A 243 14.73 8.22 39.09
N ALA A 244 13.69 7.37 39.11
CA ALA A 244 13.53 6.31 38.12
C ALA A 244 13.32 6.90 36.73
N LEU A 245 12.55 7.99 36.61
CA LEU A 245 12.35 8.72 35.37
C LEU A 245 13.68 9.24 34.79
N PHE A 246 14.56 9.83 35.61
CA PHE A 246 15.88 10.28 35.16
C PHE A 246 16.80 9.13 34.73
N LYS A 247 16.70 7.98 35.40
CA LYS A 247 17.48 6.77 35.05
C LYS A 247 17.02 6.20 33.71
N ASP A 248 15.72 6.09 33.50
CA ASP A 248 15.11 5.58 32.27
C ASP A 248 15.47 6.45 31.06
N TRP A 249 15.34 7.78 31.20
CA TRP A 249 15.78 8.71 30.17
C TRP A 249 17.27 8.54 29.82
N LYS A 250 18.13 8.29 30.81
CA LYS A 250 19.56 8.08 30.58
C LYS A 250 19.88 6.75 29.90
N SER A 251 19.06 5.71 30.09
CA SER A 251 19.23 4.43 29.38
C SER A 251 18.84 4.50 27.90
N LEU A 252 18.04 5.49 27.50
CA LEU A 252 17.75 5.71 26.09
C LEU A 252 19.02 6.07 25.30
N SER A 253 19.13 5.51 24.10
CA SER A 253 20.21 5.81 23.16
C SER A 253 20.27 7.30 22.85
N ARG A 254 21.42 7.77 22.35
CA ARG A 254 21.58 9.17 21.93
C ARG A 254 20.53 9.55 20.87
N THR A 255 20.29 8.66 19.92
CA THR A 255 19.31 8.86 18.83
C THR A 255 17.89 9.02 19.36
N GLN A 256 17.45 8.12 20.26
CA GLN A 256 16.13 8.24 20.89
C GLN A 256 15.97 9.55 21.67
N ARG A 257 17.01 9.97 22.40
CA ARG A 257 16.97 11.24 23.15
C ARG A 257 16.98 12.49 22.26
N SER A 258 17.47 12.39 21.03
CA SER A 258 17.42 13.47 20.04
C SER A 258 16.12 13.48 19.24
N THR A 259 15.33 12.39 19.25
CA THR A 259 14.03 12.34 18.57
C THR A 259 13.06 13.35 19.20
N PRO A 260 12.46 14.27 18.40
CA PRO A 260 11.61 15.34 18.92
C PRO A 260 10.44 14.83 19.77
N SER A 261 9.67 13.86 19.28
CA SER A 261 8.50 13.30 19.98
C SER A 261 8.84 12.67 21.33
N ILE A 262 9.95 11.92 21.40
CA ILE A 262 10.42 11.27 22.63
C ILE A 262 10.89 12.32 23.65
N ARG A 263 11.62 13.34 23.18
CA ARG A 263 12.07 14.43 24.04
C ARG A 263 10.91 15.28 24.57
N LEU A 264 9.91 15.57 23.74
CA LEU A 264 8.69 16.29 24.15
C LEU A 264 7.91 15.47 25.18
N ALA A 265 7.73 14.17 24.94
CA ALA A 265 7.11 13.26 25.91
C ALA A 265 7.81 13.29 27.27
N TYR A 266 9.15 13.23 27.28
CA TYR A 266 9.93 13.32 28.52
C TYR A 266 9.78 14.67 29.22
N ALA A 267 9.84 15.78 28.47
CA ALA A 267 9.63 17.12 29.03
C ALA A 267 8.21 17.27 29.61
N LYS A 268 7.20 16.74 28.92
CA LYS A 268 5.80 16.76 29.36
C LYS A 268 5.60 15.94 30.64
N ALA A 269 6.23 14.78 30.75
CA ALA A 269 6.27 13.99 31.98
C ALA A 269 6.94 14.77 33.13
N LEU A 270 8.11 15.38 32.90
CA LEU A 270 8.78 16.21 33.91
C LEU A 270 7.89 17.37 34.39
N ASN A 271 7.20 18.03 33.47
CA ASN A 271 6.28 19.12 33.81
C ASN A 271 5.09 18.61 34.64
N TYR A 272 4.51 17.47 34.27
CA TYR A 272 3.41 16.83 34.99
C TYR A 272 3.75 16.50 36.45
N TYR A 273 4.97 16.02 36.71
CA TYR A 273 5.46 15.72 38.07
C TYR A 273 6.12 16.92 38.78
N GLY A 274 5.93 18.15 38.28
CA GLY A 274 6.42 19.38 38.92
C GLY A 274 7.95 19.58 38.85
N GLN A 275 8.66 18.80 38.04
CA GLN A 275 10.11 18.90 37.83
C GLN A 275 10.45 20.02 36.83
N HIS A 276 9.97 21.24 37.10
CA HIS A 276 10.00 22.37 36.18
C HIS A 276 11.41 22.77 35.73
N ALA A 277 12.37 22.86 36.65
CA ALA A 277 13.76 23.21 36.32
C ALA A 277 14.41 22.17 35.39
N ALA A 278 14.10 20.88 35.58
CA ALA A 278 14.59 19.82 34.71
C ALA A 278 13.90 19.88 33.33
N CYS A 279 12.60 20.12 33.30
CA CYS A 279 11.83 20.30 32.06
C CYS A 279 12.43 21.43 31.22
N THR A 280 12.61 22.62 31.80
CA THR A 280 13.23 23.77 31.13
C THR A 280 14.60 23.43 30.56
N LYS A 281 15.45 22.73 31.34
CA LYS A 281 16.79 22.34 30.89
C LYS A 281 16.75 21.40 29.68
N VAL A 282 15.81 20.47 29.63
CA VAL A 282 15.63 19.52 28.51
C VAL A 282 15.13 20.25 27.27
N VAL A 283 14.09 21.08 27.42
CA VAL A 283 13.46 21.83 26.35
C VAL A 283 14.46 22.83 25.73
N LYS A 284 15.09 23.67 26.56
CA LYS A 284 16.07 24.67 26.13
C LYS A 284 17.23 24.03 25.36
N LYS A 285 17.81 22.94 25.88
CA LYS A 285 18.88 22.22 25.18
C LYS A 285 18.43 21.61 23.86
N GLY A 286 17.17 21.16 23.75
CA GLY A 286 16.62 20.66 22.49
C GLY A 286 16.45 21.76 21.45
N LEU A 287 15.94 22.91 21.87
CA LEU A 287 15.81 24.09 21.02
C LEU A 287 17.18 24.60 20.53
N GLU A 288 18.17 24.70 21.43
CA GLU A 288 19.53 25.13 21.08
C GLU A 288 20.25 24.19 20.11
N ARG A 289 19.89 22.90 20.12
CA ARG A 289 20.46 21.88 19.22
C ARG A 289 19.69 21.71 17.92
N GLY A 290 18.56 22.40 17.75
CA GLY A 290 17.66 22.20 16.60
C GLY A 290 16.91 20.86 16.63
N GLU A 291 16.88 20.17 17.77
CA GLU A 291 16.16 18.91 17.96
C GLU A 291 14.67 19.13 18.28
N LEU A 292 14.31 20.36 18.70
CA LEU A 292 12.94 20.76 19.00
C LEU A 292 12.58 22.05 18.25
N ASN A 293 11.29 22.20 17.98
CA ASN A 293 10.67 23.42 17.48
C ASN A 293 9.84 24.07 18.60
N LEU A 294 9.83 25.40 18.63
CA LEU A 294 9.19 26.19 19.67
C LEU A 294 7.65 26.09 19.64
N ASN A 295 7.04 25.98 18.45
CA ASN A 295 5.61 25.72 18.32
C ASN A 295 5.23 24.35 18.90
N ASP A 296 6.04 23.30 18.68
CA ASP A 296 5.76 21.98 19.26
C ASP A 296 5.87 22.04 20.78
N CYS A 297 6.84 22.81 21.30
CA CYS A 297 6.96 23.04 22.74
C CYS A 297 5.74 23.78 23.34
N VAL A 298 5.16 24.72 22.59
CA VAL A 298 3.92 25.42 22.95
C VAL A 298 2.73 24.45 22.93
N ASN A 299 2.55 23.71 21.82
CA ASN A 299 1.42 22.80 21.62
C ASN A 299 1.41 21.68 22.66
N GLU A 300 2.59 21.16 23.02
CA GLU A 300 2.74 20.10 24.02
C GLU A 300 2.77 20.61 25.46
N HIS A 301 2.62 21.93 25.68
CA HIS A 301 2.56 22.54 27.01
C HIS A 301 3.80 22.25 27.88
N VAL A 302 5.00 22.26 27.27
CA VAL A 302 6.26 21.98 27.97
C VAL A 302 7.08 23.23 28.33
N LEU A 303 6.59 24.41 27.95
CA LEU A 303 7.18 25.69 28.34
C LEU A 303 6.73 26.08 29.76
N VAL A 304 7.69 26.16 30.69
CA VAL A 304 7.42 26.50 32.10
C VAL A 304 7.49 28.01 32.30
N GLY A 305 6.33 28.65 32.50
CA GLY A 305 6.24 30.10 32.72
C GLY A 305 6.88 30.61 34.02
N THR A 306 7.13 29.76 35.01
CA THR A 306 7.76 30.16 36.28
C THR A 306 9.29 30.10 36.25
N ASP A 307 9.91 29.60 35.17
CA ASP A 307 11.37 29.46 35.07
C ASP A 307 11.99 30.64 34.29
N PRO A 308 12.80 31.50 34.94
CA PRO A 308 13.43 32.64 34.27
C PRO A 308 14.32 32.25 33.09
N ASN A 309 14.94 31.05 33.12
CA ASN A 309 15.94 30.66 32.11
C ASN A 309 15.36 30.55 30.70
N ILE A 310 14.11 30.09 30.57
CA ILE A 310 13.45 29.98 29.27
C ILE A 310 12.84 31.32 28.84
N ILE A 311 12.37 32.13 29.78
CA ILE A 311 11.87 33.48 29.52
C ILE A 311 12.99 34.34 28.94
N ASP A 312 14.14 34.40 29.61
CA ASP A 312 15.30 35.18 29.17
C ASP A 312 15.81 34.70 27.81
N TRP A 313 15.80 33.38 27.59
CA TRP A 313 16.18 32.79 26.31
C TRP A 313 15.23 33.23 25.18
N VAL A 314 13.91 33.17 25.37
CA VAL A 314 12.91 33.62 24.37
C VAL A 314 13.03 35.12 24.13
N GLN A 315 13.14 35.92 25.20
CA GLN A 315 13.26 37.38 25.09
C GLN A 315 14.54 37.82 24.37
N SER A 316 15.66 37.15 24.63
CA SER A 316 16.93 37.45 23.94
C SER A 316 16.84 37.19 22.42
N HIS A 317 16.08 36.17 21.99
CA HIS A 317 15.83 35.90 20.57
C HIS A 317 14.89 36.95 19.96
N LEU A 318 13.85 37.37 20.68
CA LEU A 318 12.97 38.45 20.23
C LEU A 318 13.67 39.80 20.08
N LYS A 319 14.70 40.09 20.90
CA LYS A 319 15.53 41.30 20.71
C LYS A 319 16.23 41.30 19.33
N ARG A 320 16.64 40.11 18.85
CA ARG A 320 17.30 39.94 17.55
C ARG A 320 16.31 39.82 16.40
N LYS A 321 15.16 39.18 16.63
CA LYS A 321 14.09 38.95 15.65
C LYS A 321 12.74 39.38 16.23
N PRO A 322 12.41 40.69 16.21
CA PRO A 322 11.24 41.22 16.91
C PRO A 322 9.90 40.72 16.37
N ASN A 323 9.84 40.32 15.10
CA ASN A 323 8.60 39.94 14.41
C ASN A 323 8.49 38.42 14.18
N ASP A 324 9.29 37.61 14.88
CA ASP A 324 9.21 36.15 14.77
C ASP A 324 7.98 35.63 15.53
N SER A 325 6.99 35.12 14.79
CA SER A 325 5.71 34.68 15.32
C SER A 325 5.84 33.52 16.33
N GLN A 326 6.82 32.62 16.16
CA GLN A 326 7.00 31.49 17.07
C GLN A 326 7.45 31.95 18.44
N TYR A 327 8.41 32.88 18.48
CA TYR A 327 8.92 33.42 19.74
C TYR A 327 7.93 34.36 20.42
N ILE A 328 7.14 35.13 19.65
CA ILE A 328 6.05 35.94 20.20
C ILE A 328 5.01 35.03 20.87
N ARG A 329 4.62 33.92 20.21
CA ARG A 329 3.69 32.92 20.77
C ARG A 329 4.24 32.29 22.04
N ALA A 330 5.51 31.87 22.03
CA ALA A 330 6.15 31.30 23.22
C ALA A 330 6.21 32.29 24.38
N LEU A 331 6.52 33.56 24.11
CA LEU A 331 6.51 34.61 25.13
C LEU A 331 5.11 34.77 25.74
N ALA A 332 4.07 34.77 24.92
CA ALA A 332 2.69 34.85 25.41
C ALA A 332 2.35 33.66 26.33
N VAL A 333 2.72 32.44 25.94
CA VAL A 333 2.47 31.23 26.74
C VAL A 333 3.23 31.26 28.06
N LEU A 334 4.50 31.68 28.04
CA LEU A 334 5.31 31.83 29.25
C LEU A 334 4.74 32.92 30.17
N ALA A 335 4.32 34.05 29.62
CA ALA A 335 3.71 35.14 30.38
C ALA A 335 2.39 34.72 31.04
N LEU A 336 1.54 33.97 30.33
CA LEU A 336 0.34 33.37 30.91
C LEU A 336 0.68 32.41 32.05
N GLY A 337 1.67 31.55 31.86
CA GLY A 337 2.14 30.62 32.91
C GLY A 337 2.70 31.35 34.15
N ASN A 338 3.31 32.52 33.96
CA ASN A 338 3.78 33.38 35.05
C ASN A 338 2.70 34.30 35.64
N LYS A 339 1.45 34.22 35.14
CA LYS A 339 0.34 35.13 35.48
C LYS A 339 0.61 36.61 35.15
N ASP A 340 1.55 36.90 34.25
CA ASP A 340 1.75 38.24 33.68
C ASP A 340 0.81 38.43 32.48
N TYR A 341 -0.47 38.62 32.80
CA TYR A 341 -1.53 38.75 31.80
C TYR A 341 -1.35 40.00 30.91
N SER A 342 -0.75 41.07 31.44
CA SER A 342 -0.44 42.30 30.70
C SER A 342 0.63 42.06 29.62
N LEU A 343 1.67 41.28 29.92
CA LEU A 343 2.66 40.90 28.91
C LEU A 343 2.07 39.91 27.89
N ALA A 344 1.30 38.92 28.36
CA ALA A 344 0.63 37.96 27.48
C ALA A 344 -0.28 38.65 26.46
N GLN A 345 -1.13 39.57 26.93
CA GLN A 345 -2.02 40.37 26.09
C GLN A 345 -1.24 41.15 25.03
N ARG A 346 -0.15 41.82 25.40
CA ARG A 346 0.69 42.58 24.44
C ARG A 346 1.32 41.67 23.39
N ALA A 347 1.84 40.52 23.79
CA ALA A 347 2.43 39.56 22.87
C ALA A 347 1.39 38.99 21.90
N LEU A 348 0.22 38.61 22.38
CA LEU A 348 -0.87 38.07 21.54
C LEU A 348 -1.47 39.11 20.61
N LYS A 349 -1.62 40.35 21.07
CA LYS A 349 -2.02 41.46 20.20
C LYS A 349 -1.01 41.67 19.07
N LYS A 350 0.29 41.66 19.38
CA LYS A 350 1.34 41.74 18.36
C LYS A 350 1.25 40.57 17.36
N LEU A 351 0.95 39.36 17.83
CA LEU A 351 0.77 38.20 16.96
C LEU A 351 -0.46 38.36 16.04
N SER A 352 -1.53 38.96 16.55
CA SER A 352 -2.73 39.30 15.78
C SER A 352 -2.46 40.37 14.73
N ASP A 353 -1.69 41.42 15.08
CA ASP A 353 -1.30 42.49 14.16
C ASP A 353 -0.44 41.95 12.99
N LEU A 354 0.29 40.86 13.23
CA LEU A 354 1.07 40.14 12.21
C LEU A 354 0.24 39.11 11.41
N ASN A 355 -1.07 39.00 11.64
CA ASN A 355 -1.95 37.98 11.05
C ASN A 355 -1.43 36.54 11.25
N ALA A 356 -0.76 36.28 12.37
CA ALA A 356 -0.09 35.01 12.67
C ALA A 356 -0.79 34.19 13.77
N CYS A 357 -1.89 34.68 14.32
CA CYS A 357 -2.69 33.98 15.34
C CYS A 357 -3.37 32.73 14.77
N ASN A 358 -3.33 31.65 15.53
CA ASN A 358 -4.17 30.48 15.35
C ASN A 358 -5.35 30.49 16.35
N LYS A 359 -6.20 29.46 16.31
CA LYS A 359 -7.33 29.30 17.23
C LYS A 359 -6.91 29.37 18.70
N ASP A 360 -5.85 28.67 19.09
CA ASP A 360 -5.38 28.59 20.47
C ASP A 360 -4.82 29.94 20.97
N ASP A 361 -4.18 30.70 20.08
CA ASP A 361 -3.70 32.05 20.40
C ASP A 361 -4.86 32.99 20.75
N TYR A 362 -5.98 32.89 20.03
CA TYR A 362 -7.18 33.67 20.34
C TYR A 362 -7.85 33.23 21.66
N ILE A 363 -7.84 31.93 21.98
CA ILE A 363 -8.29 31.44 23.29
C ILE A 363 -7.41 32.03 24.40
N ARG A 364 -6.09 31.90 24.26
CA ARG A 364 -5.09 32.49 25.18
C ARG A 364 -5.25 34.00 25.34
N MET A 365 -5.65 34.68 24.27
CA MET A 365 -5.90 36.13 24.27
C MET A 365 -7.17 36.47 25.04
N GLY A 366 -8.22 35.65 24.88
CA GLY A 366 -9.42 35.74 25.70
C GLY A 366 -9.12 35.52 27.19
N ASP A 367 -8.32 34.50 27.51
CA ASP A 367 -7.93 34.19 28.89
C ASP A 367 -7.15 35.34 29.53
N ALA A 368 -6.21 35.95 28.79
CA ALA A 368 -5.47 37.12 29.24
C ALA A 368 -6.40 38.32 29.52
N TYR A 369 -7.34 38.62 28.62
CA TYR A 369 -8.30 39.72 28.82
C TYR A 369 -9.25 39.47 29.99
N ALA A 370 -9.74 38.24 30.14
CA ALA A 370 -10.62 37.86 31.24
C ALA A 370 -9.91 38.03 32.59
N ALA A 371 -8.65 37.59 32.68
CA ALA A 371 -7.83 37.75 33.88
C ALA A 371 -7.51 39.21 34.22
N LEU A 372 -7.51 40.11 33.23
CA LEU A 372 -7.35 41.57 33.40
C LEU A 372 -8.68 42.29 33.71
N GLY A 373 -9.83 41.60 33.66
CA GLY A 373 -11.17 42.18 33.87
C GLY A 373 -11.84 42.76 32.61
N ASP A 374 -11.20 42.65 31.45
CA ASP A 374 -11.70 43.18 30.17
C ASP A 374 -12.69 42.23 29.48
N ASN A 375 -13.83 41.96 30.11
CA ASN A 375 -14.80 40.95 29.67
C ASN A 375 -15.28 41.13 28.21
N ARG A 376 -15.41 42.38 27.73
CA ARG A 376 -15.80 42.66 26.34
C ARG A 376 -14.73 42.25 25.34
N LEU A 377 -13.47 42.52 25.64
CA LEU A 377 -12.35 42.13 24.77
C LEU A 377 -12.11 40.62 24.81
N ALA A 378 -12.30 39.99 25.99
CA ALA A 378 -12.27 38.55 26.13
C ALA A 378 -13.32 37.86 25.24
N ALA A 379 -14.59 38.30 25.30
CA ALA A 379 -15.65 37.77 24.46
C ALA A 379 -15.36 37.90 22.96
N ASN A 380 -14.79 39.04 22.54
CA ASN A 380 -14.38 39.25 21.15
C ASN A 380 -13.23 38.30 20.73
N ALA A 381 -12.24 38.09 21.58
CA ALA A 381 -11.13 37.17 21.31
C ALA A 381 -11.64 35.72 21.20
N TYR A 382 -12.51 35.28 22.11
CA TYR A 382 -13.13 33.95 22.00
C TYR A 382 -14.00 33.80 20.74
N LYS A 383 -14.73 34.85 20.35
CA LYS A 383 -15.47 34.85 19.07
C LYS A 383 -14.54 34.68 17.88
N GLN A 384 -13.38 35.36 17.88
CA GLN A 384 -12.36 35.18 16.85
C GLN A 384 -11.82 33.75 16.83
N ALA A 385 -11.61 33.12 17.99
CA ALA A 385 -11.21 31.72 18.08
C ALA A 385 -12.21 30.76 17.41
N LEU A 386 -13.52 31.02 17.52
CA LEU A 386 -14.56 30.22 16.86
C LEU A 386 -14.54 30.35 15.34
N THR A 387 -14.15 31.51 14.82
CA THR A 387 -14.08 31.79 13.37
C THR A 387 -12.72 31.46 12.77
N ALA A 388 -11.68 31.30 13.59
CA ALA A 388 -10.34 30.97 13.14
C ALA A 388 -10.29 29.52 12.64
N LYS A 389 -9.63 29.29 11.48
CA LYS A 389 -9.42 27.94 10.97
C LYS A 389 -8.61 27.12 11.99
N ALA A 390 -9.07 25.92 12.30
CA ALA A 390 -8.24 24.91 12.94
C ALA A 390 -7.06 24.60 12.00
N ARG A 391 -5.84 24.63 12.53
CA ARG A 391 -4.64 24.21 11.80
C ARG A 391 -4.18 22.87 12.34
#